data_AF-A0A4Q6E7Q6-F1
#
_entry.id   AF-A0A4Q6E7Q6-F1
#
_cell.length_a   1.000
_cell.length_b   1.000
_cell.length_c   1.000
_cell.angle_alpha   90.00
_cell.angle_beta   90.00
_cell.angle_gamma   90.00
#
_symmetry.space_group_name_H-M   'P 1'
#
loop_
_entity.id
_entity.type
_entity.pdbx_description
1 polymer ?
#
loop_
_entity_poly.entity_id
_entity_poly.type
_entity_poly.pdbx_seq_one_letter_code
_entity_poly.pdbx_strand_id
1 'polypeptide(L)'
;VEDGELPEEALLRELREEVGTDQVRILKRSEGTTFYLWPEHRRIGRVNHFDGQEHTWFLCEFLPGAGPRMDLADGTFRAAEWTRTDNVVGRNVDWKRPSMSLGLRHLGLVS
;
A
#
# COMPACT_ATOMS: atom_id res chain seq x y z
N VAL A 1 -0.87 10.78 -2.97
CA VAL A 1 -1.89 11.65 -2.36
C VAL A 1 -1.97 12.88 -3.22
N GLU A 2 -3.15 13.16 -3.73
CA GLU A 2 -3.37 14.37 -4.54
C GLU A 2 -3.35 15.61 -3.65
N ASP A 3 -3.03 16.77 -4.23
CA ASP A 3 -2.96 18.02 -3.47
C ASP A 3 -4.34 18.36 -2.89
N GLY A 4 -4.41 18.44 -1.55
CA GLY A 4 -5.65 18.72 -0.82
C GLY A 4 -6.50 17.49 -0.48
N GLU A 5 -6.09 16.29 -0.89
CA GLU A 5 -6.75 15.03 -0.56
C GLU A 5 -6.39 14.57 0.86
N LEU A 6 -7.39 14.17 1.66
CA LEU A 6 -7.12 13.55 2.96
C LEU A 6 -6.49 12.16 2.77
N PRO A 7 -5.57 11.70 3.65
CA PRO A 7 -4.97 10.37 3.53
C PRO A 7 -5.98 9.22 3.43
N GLU A 8 -7.12 9.34 4.13
CA GLU A 8 -8.21 8.38 4.11
C GLU A 8 -8.98 8.41 2.78
N GLU A 9 -9.15 9.57 2.15
CA GLU A 9 -9.77 9.71 0.83
C GLU A 9 -8.86 9.08 -0.23
N ALA A 10 -7.56 9.38 -0.16
CA ALA A 10 -6.55 8.78 -1.01
C ALA A 10 -6.58 7.25 -0.91
N LEU A 11 -6.60 6.70 0.32
CA LEU A 11 -6.69 5.27 0.52
C LEU A 11 -7.90 4.64 -0.20
N LEU A 12 -9.09 5.23 -0.05
CA LEU A 12 -10.31 4.68 -0.64
C LEU A 12 -10.31 4.81 -2.17
N ARG A 13 -9.78 5.91 -2.72
CA ARG A 13 -9.59 6.07 -4.17
C ARG A 13 -8.62 5.03 -4.72
N GLU A 14 -7.43 4.89 -4.13
CA GLU A 14 -6.42 3.92 -4.57
C GLU A 14 -6.92 2.47 -4.45
N LEU A 15 -7.66 2.12 -3.39
CA LEU A 15 -8.29 0.80 -3.28
C LEU A 15 -9.33 0.55 -4.39
N ARG A 16 -10.15 1.55 -4.71
CA ARG A 16 -11.11 1.46 -5.81
C ARG A 16 -10.40 1.28 -7.16
N GLU A 17 -9.34 2.05 -7.40
CA GLU A 17 -8.57 2.04 -8.65
C GLU A 17 -7.75 0.75 -8.79
N GLU A 18 -6.88 0.45 -7.84
CA GLU A 18 -5.90 -0.63 -7.97
C GLU A 18 -6.46 -2.01 -7.54
N VAL A 19 -7.43 -2.05 -6.63
CA VAL A 19 -7.99 -3.30 -6.06
C VAL A 19 -9.42 -3.57 -6.54
N GLY A 20 -10.08 -2.60 -7.17
CA GLY A 20 -11.43 -2.71 -7.73
C GLY A 20 -12.56 -2.60 -6.70
N THR A 21 -12.25 -2.27 -5.45
CA THR A 21 -13.26 -2.04 -4.40
C THR A 21 -12.69 -1.19 -3.28
N ASP A 22 -13.51 -0.34 -2.67
CA ASP A 22 -13.21 0.42 -1.46
C ASP A 22 -14.13 0.01 -0.29
N GLN A 23 -14.79 -1.14 -0.39
CA GLN A 23 -15.69 -1.66 0.65
C GLN A 23 -14.93 -2.23 1.83
N VAL A 24 -14.28 -1.34 2.57
CA VAL A 24 -13.46 -1.64 3.73
C VAL A 24 -13.83 -0.76 4.91
N ARG A 25 -13.52 -1.23 6.11
CA ARG A 25 -13.48 -0.45 7.35
C ARG A 25 -12.03 -0.23 7.72
N ILE A 26 -11.65 1.03 7.96
CA ILE A 26 -10.33 1.36 8.51
C ILE A 26 -10.33 0.98 9.99
N LEU A 27 -9.44 0.08 10.38
CA LEU A 27 -9.23 -0.35 11.77
C LEU A 27 -8.17 0.49 12.47
N LYS A 28 -7.10 0.85 11.74
CA LYS A 28 -5.97 1.60 12.29
C LYS A 28 -5.25 2.37 11.19
N ARG A 29 -4.76 3.56 11.54
CA ARG A 29 -3.76 4.32 10.78
C ARG A 29 -2.42 4.22 11.50
N SER A 30 -1.31 4.14 10.77
CA SER A 30 0.02 4.10 11.35
C SER A 30 0.34 5.40 12.11
N GLU A 31 1.06 5.28 13.23
CA GLU A 31 1.47 6.44 14.05
C GLU A 31 2.55 7.31 13.37
N GLY A 32 3.20 6.79 12.33
CA GLY A 32 4.19 7.51 11.54
C GLY A 32 4.20 7.06 10.09
N THR A 33 4.95 7.78 9.26
CA THR A 33 5.17 7.44 7.86
C THR A 33 6.37 6.54 7.69
N THR A 34 6.46 5.88 6.54
CA THR A 34 7.62 5.11 6.11
C THR A 34 8.12 5.67 4.80
N PHE A 35 9.40 5.57 4.51
CA PHE A 35 9.93 5.97 3.21
C PHE A 35 10.86 4.91 2.63
N TYR A 36 11.00 4.90 1.31
CA TYR A 36 12.07 4.18 0.62
C TYR A 36 12.62 5.00 -0.52
N LEU A 37 13.89 4.77 -0.88
CA LEU A 37 14.53 5.36 -2.05
C LEU A 37 14.34 4.47 -3.28
N TRP A 38 14.17 5.09 -4.44
CA TRP A 38 14.23 4.37 -5.70
C TRP A 38 15.66 3.90 -5.97
N PRO A 39 15.86 2.63 -6.34
CA PRO A 39 17.17 2.20 -6.81
C PRO A 39 17.47 2.89 -8.14
N GLU A 40 18.75 3.17 -8.41
CA GLU A 40 19.20 3.97 -9.55
C GLU A 40 18.62 3.48 -10.89
N HIS A 41 18.59 2.16 -11.11
CA HIS A 41 18.03 1.55 -12.32
C HIS A 41 16.51 1.75 -12.51
N ARG A 42 15.78 2.21 -11.49
CA ARG A 42 14.35 2.55 -11.55
C ARG A 42 14.09 4.04 -11.71
N ARG A 43 15.11 4.90 -11.61
CA ARG A 43 14.97 6.37 -11.74
C ARG A 43 14.87 6.79 -13.21
N ILE A 44 13.82 6.35 -13.88
CA ILE A 44 13.56 6.64 -15.30
C ILE A 44 12.25 7.44 -15.48
N GLY A 45 12.18 8.31 -16.48
CA GLY A 45 10.97 9.09 -16.77
C GLY A 45 10.57 9.99 -15.59
N ARG A 46 9.26 10.05 -15.28
CA ARG A 46 8.71 10.96 -14.25
C ARG A 46 9.27 10.72 -12.85
N VAL A 47 9.68 9.50 -12.51
CA VAL A 47 10.22 9.18 -11.18
C VAL A 47 11.67 9.62 -11.00
N ASN A 48 12.37 10.05 -12.07
CA ASN A 48 13.75 10.55 -11.94
C ASN A 48 13.84 11.83 -11.08
N HIS A 49 12.79 12.64 -11.08
CA HIS A 49 12.71 13.88 -10.30
C HIS A 49 12.53 13.65 -8.79
N PHE A 50 12.30 12.41 -8.37
CA PHE A 50 12.03 12.05 -6.98
C PHE A 50 13.05 11.02 -6.49
N ASP A 51 13.50 11.18 -5.25
CA ASP A 51 14.44 10.23 -4.65
C ASP A 51 13.75 8.95 -4.18
N GLY A 52 12.44 8.98 -3.96
CA GLY A 52 11.72 7.89 -3.31
C GLY A 52 10.22 8.10 -3.21
N GLN A 53 9.62 7.37 -2.27
CA GLN A 53 8.24 7.54 -1.86
C GLN A 53 8.14 7.52 -0.34
N GLU A 54 7.20 8.31 0.19
CA GLU A 54 6.76 8.30 1.58
C GLU A 54 5.32 7.75 1.65
N HIS A 55 5.01 6.93 2.67
CA HIS A 55 3.73 6.26 2.83
C HIS A 55 3.17 6.41 4.24
N THR A 56 1.88 6.71 4.32
CA THR A 56 1.05 6.45 5.51
C THR A 56 0.38 5.09 5.34
N TRP A 57 0.40 4.25 6.39
CA TRP A 57 -0.18 2.91 6.32
C TRP A 57 -1.54 2.85 7.01
N PHE A 58 -2.43 2.04 6.44
CA PHE A 58 -3.74 1.76 7.01
C PHE A 58 -3.96 0.25 7.12
N LEU A 59 -4.46 -0.19 8.27
CA LEU A 59 -5.00 -1.54 8.43
C LEU A 59 -6.50 -1.48 8.16
N CYS A 60 -6.94 -2.26 7.18
CA CYS A 60 -8.31 -2.31 6.74
C CYS A 60 -8.91 -3.71 6.90
N GLU A 61 -10.20 -3.77 7.16
CA GLU A 61 -11.00 -4.98 7.15
C GLU A 61 -12.03 -4.87 6.02
N PHE A 62 -12.12 -5.87 5.14
CA PHE A 62 -13.18 -5.91 4.14
C PHE A 62 -14.55 -6.05 4.82
N LEU A 63 -15.53 -5.30 4.31
CA LEU A 63 -16.92 -5.48 4.74
C LEU A 63 -17.42 -6.89 4.39
N PRO A 64 -18.45 -7.41 5.08
CA PRO A 64 -18.99 -8.73 4.79
C PRO A 64 -19.35 -8.91 3.31
N GLY A 65 -18.77 -9.92 2.67
CA GLY A 65 -18.97 -10.21 1.24
C GLY A 65 -18.12 -9.40 0.27
N ALA A 66 -17.32 -8.44 0.76
CA ALA A 66 -16.34 -7.72 -0.03
C ALA A 66 -15.00 -8.45 -0.10
N GLY A 67 -14.22 -8.13 -1.12
CA GLY A 67 -12.87 -8.66 -1.36
C GLY A 67 -12.30 -8.09 -2.66
N PRO A 68 -11.03 -8.36 -2.98
CA PRO A 68 -10.39 -7.85 -4.19
C PRO A 68 -11.17 -8.19 -5.48
N ARG A 69 -11.33 -7.19 -6.36
CA ARG A 69 -12.07 -7.30 -7.64
C ARG A 69 -11.17 -6.88 -8.79
N MET A 70 -10.26 -7.76 -9.18
CA MET A 70 -9.28 -7.48 -10.25
C MET A 70 -9.94 -7.25 -11.62
N ASP A 71 -11.19 -7.68 -11.81
CA ASP A 71 -12.01 -7.42 -12.99
C ASP A 71 -12.50 -5.96 -13.09
N LEU A 72 -12.51 -5.24 -11.96
CA LEU A 72 -12.95 -3.85 -11.85
C LEU A 72 -11.78 -2.87 -11.60
N ALA A 73 -10.57 -3.39 -11.36
CA ALA A 73 -9.37 -2.61 -11.12
C ALA A 73 -8.79 -2.02 -12.43
N ASP A 74 -7.90 -1.03 -12.30
CA ASP A 74 -7.24 -0.31 -13.38
C ASP A 74 -6.11 -1.11 -14.09
N GLY A 75 -5.81 -2.30 -13.58
CA GLY A 75 -4.77 -3.18 -14.11
C GLY A 75 -3.39 -3.02 -13.46
N THR A 76 -3.26 -2.19 -12.42
CA THR A 76 -2.04 -2.07 -11.61
C THR A 76 -1.61 -3.42 -11.04
N PHE A 77 -2.58 -4.22 -10.58
CA PHE A 77 -2.37 -5.61 -10.17
C PHE A 77 -3.12 -6.58 -11.08
N ARG A 78 -2.51 -7.76 -11.29
CA ARG A 78 -3.11 -8.85 -12.09
C ARG A 78 -3.89 -9.86 -11.26
N ALA A 79 -3.53 -10.00 -9.99
CA ALA A 79 -4.10 -10.97 -9.07
C ALA A 79 -3.83 -10.55 -7.63
N ALA A 80 -4.68 -11.03 -6.73
CA ALA A 80 -4.51 -10.89 -5.29
C ALA A 80 -4.67 -12.28 -4.64
N GLU A 81 -3.93 -12.51 -3.56
CA GLU A 81 -4.03 -13.71 -2.74
C GLU A 81 -4.02 -13.33 -1.26
N TRP A 82 -4.67 -14.14 -0.44
CA TRP A 82 -4.58 -14.01 1.01
C TRP A 82 -3.30 -14.69 1.50
N THR A 83 -2.51 -13.98 2.29
CA THR A 83 -1.33 -14.52 2.94
C THR A 83 -1.22 -14.03 4.37
N ARG A 84 -0.39 -14.72 5.14
CA ARG A 84 -0.05 -14.33 6.51
C ARG A 84 0.91 -13.15 6.50
N THR A 85 0.80 -12.29 7.51
CA THR A 85 1.64 -11.09 7.65
C THR A 85 3.14 -11.41 7.73
N ASP A 86 3.51 -12.55 8.32
CA ASP A 86 4.90 -13.03 8.41
C ASP A 86 5.55 -13.27 7.03
N ASN A 87 4.75 -13.54 6.00
CA ASN A 87 5.24 -13.84 4.65
C ASN A 87 5.33 -12.62 3.73
N VAL A 88 4.57 -11.55 4.00
CA VAL A 88 4.36 -10.47 3.02
C VAL A 88 5.65 -9.68 2.73
N VAL A 89 6.49 -9.48 3.75
CA VAL A 89 7.77 -8.75 3.61
C VAL A 89 8.71 -9.48 2.65
N GLY A 90 8.85 -10.80 2.79
CA GLY A 90 9.73 -11.61 1.95
C GLY A 90 9.29 -11.65 0.48
N ARG A 91 7.98 -11.50 0.21
CA ARG A 91 7.41 -11.47 -1.15
C ARG A 91 7.55 -10.12 -1.84
N ASN A 92 7.90 -9.06 -1.11
CA ASN A 92 8.12 -7.73 -1.69
C ASN A 92 9.52 -7.62 -2.32
N VAL A 93 9.71 -6.63 -3.19
CA VAL A 93 11.01 -6.29 -3.79
C VAL A 93 11.97 -5.76 -2.73
N ASP A 94 13.25 -6.12 -2.85
CA ASP A 94 14.26 -5.95 -1.80
C ASP A 94 14.31 -4.53 -1.19
N TRP A 95 14.33 -3.50 -2.03
CA TRP A 95 14.47 -2.11 -1.57
C TRP A 95 13.22 -1.56 -0.86
N LYS A 96 12.06 -2.22 -1.00
CA LYS A 96 10.84 -1.85 -0.28
C LYS A 96 10.66 -2.61 1.04
N ARG A 97 11.36 -3.74 1.24
CA ARG A 97 11.20 -4.59 2.44
C ARG A 97 11.43 -3.86 3.77
N PRO A 98 12.47 -3.01 3.92
CA PRO A 98 12.69 -2.29 5.18
C PRO A 98 11.53 -1.33 5.50
N SER A 99 11.06 -0.59 4.50
CA SER A 99 9.93 0.34 4.62
C SER A 99 8.63 -0.39 4.97
N MET A 100 8.32 -1.49 4.27
CA MET A 100 7.16 -2.33 4.58
C MET A 100 7.21 -2.92 5.99
N SER A 101 8.38 -3.40 6.43
CA SER A 101 8.56 -3.95 7.78
C SER A 101 8.30 -2.90 8.85
N LEU A 102 8.76 -1.65 8.62
CA LEU A 102 8.47 -0.54 9.51
C LEU A 102 6.97 -0.21 9.54
N GLY A 103 6.29 -0.20 8.39
CA GLY A 103 4.85 0.05 8.29
C GLY A 103 4.02 -0.98 9.07
N LEU A 104 4.36 -2.26 8.94
CA LEU A 104 3.72 -3.33 9.71
C LEU A 104 3.95 -3.20 11.22
N ARG A 105 5.14 -2.75 11.64
CA ARG A 105 5.43 -2.45 13.06
C ARG A 105 4.62 -1.25 13.56
N HIS A 106 4.51 -0.17 12.79
CA HIS A 106 3.66 0.97 13.16
C HIS A 106 2.18 0.57 13.31
N LEU A 107 1.73 -0.43 12.55
CA LEU A 107 0.39 -1.00 12.70
C LEU A 107 0.29 -1.99 13.88
N GLY A 108 1.41 -2.47 14.43
CA GLY A 108 1.45 -3.45 15.52
C GLY A 108 1.21 -4.89 15.07
N LEU A 109 1.49 -5.19 13.79
CA LEU A 109 1.23 -6.50 13.18
C LEU A 109 2.45 -7.43 13.21
N VAL A 110 3.64 -6.88 13.47
CA VAL A 110 4.90 -7.61 13.66
C VAL A 110 5.71 -6.91 14.76
N SER A 111 6.55 -7.68 15.47
CA SER A 111 7.45 -7.19 16.53
C SER A 111 8.77 -6.68 15.99
#